data_AF-A0A3N7J5Y9-F1
#
_entry.id   AF-A0A3N7J5Y9-F1
#
_cell.length_a   1.000
_cell.length_b   1.000
_cell.length_c   1.000
_cell.angle_alpha   90.00
_cell.angle_beta   90.00
_cell.angle_gamma   90.00
#
_symmetry.space_group_name_H-M   'P 1'
#
loop_
_entity.id
_entity.type
_entity.pdbx_description
1 polymer ?
#
loop_
_entity_poly.entity_id
_entity_poly.type
_entity_poly.pdbx_seq_one_letter_code
_entity_poly.pdbx_strand_id
1 'polypeptide(L)' 'MREVQFREAIAEAMSEEMRKDEAIYLMGEEVAEYNGAYKASKGMLDEF' A
#
# COMPACT_ATOMS: atom_id res chain seq x y z
N MET A 1 -12.93 -17.83 2.98
CA MET A 1 -11.89 -16.79 3.12
C MET A 1 -10.99 -16.86 1.90
N ARG A 2 -10.53 -15.72 1.40
CA ARG A 2 -9.54 -15.66 0.32
C ARG A 2 -8.14 -15.86 0.92
N GLU A 3 -7.31 -16.67 0.28
CA GLU A 3 -5.90 -16.82 0.65
C GLU A 3 -5.07 -15.75 -0.08
N VAL A 4 -4.24 -15.03 0.68
CA VAL A 4 -3.38 -13.94 0.20
C VAL A 4 -2.05 -13.95 0.95
N GLN A 5 -1.01 -13.39 0.34
CA GLN A 5 0.22 -13.11 1.04
C GLN A 5 -0.01 -11.99 2.06
N PHE A 6 0.71 -12.05 3.18
CA PHE A 6 0.59 -11.04 4.24
C PHE A 6 0.81 -9.60 3.74
N ARG A 7 1.75 -9.40 2.82
CA ARG A 7 2.00 -8.09 2.18
C ARG A 7 0.83 -7.59 1.33
N GLU A 8 0.08 -8.50 0.71
CA GLU A 8 -1.09 -8.16 -0.11
C GLU A 8 -2.23 -7.71 0.80
N ALA A 9 -2.43 -8.39 1.95
CA ALA A 9 -3.40 -7.95 2.95
C ALA A 9 -3.08 -6.56 3.52
N ILE A 10 -1.79 -6.25 3.75
CA ILE A 10 -1.38 -4.90 4.18
C ILE A 10 -1.62 -3.87 3.08
N ALA A 11 -1.22 -4.16 1.84
CA ALA A 11 -1.42 -3.27 0.70
C ALA A 11 -2.90 -2.94 0.49
N GLU A 12 -3.76 -3.97 0.50
CA GLU A 12 -5.20 -3.82 0.36
C GLU A 12 -5.79 -2.95 1.47
N ALA A 13 -5.43 -3.20 2.73
CA ALA A 13 -5.92 -2.41 3.85
C ALA A 13 -5.49 -0.94 3.76
N MET A 14 -4.23 -0.66 3.41
CA MET A 14 -3.76 0.73 3.24
C MET A 14 -4.47 1.42 2.08
N SER A 15 -4.57 0.77 0.92
CA SER A 15 -5.24 1.34 -0.25
C SER A 15 -6.75 1.52 -0.04
N GLU A 16 -7.41 0.67 0.75
CA GLU A 16 -8.81 0.86 1.13
C GLU A 16 -9.02 2.14 1.95
N GLU A 17 -8.17 2.40 2.93
CA GLU A 17 -8.30 3.59 3.77
C GLU A 17 -7.87 4.87 3.03
N MET A 18 -6.81 4.83 2.22
CA MET A 18 -6.40 5.97 1.38
C MET A 18 -7.46 6.36 0.35
N ARG A 19 -8.27 5.41 -0.15
CA ARG A 19 -9.44 5.71 -1.02
C ARG A 19 -10.60 6.37 -0.28
N LYS A 20 -10.71 6.17 1.04
CA LYS A 20 -11.82 6.71 1.87
C LYS A 20 -11.52 8.10 2.41
N ASP A 21 -10.25 8.40 2.68
CA ASP A 21 -9.83 9.65 3.33
C ASP A 21 -8.54 10.19 2.69
N GLU A 22 -8.68 11.33 2.00
CA GLU A 22 -7.57 12.03 1.34
C GLU A 22 -6.51 12.57 2.32
N ALA A 23 -6.79 12.60 3.62
CA ALA A 23 -5.81 12.97 4.64
C ALA A 23 -4.83 11.83 4.96
N ILE A 24 -5.09 10.61 4.50
CA ILE A 24 -4.22 9.45 4.73
C ILE A 24 -3.17 9.37 3.62
N TYR A 25 -1.90 9.38 4.01
CA TYR A 25 -0.78 9.21 3.10
C TYR A 25 0.27 8.27 3.70
N LEU A 26 1.00 7.58 2.83
CA LEU A 26 2.11 6.71 3.22
C LEU A 26 3.43 7.46 3.04
N MET A 27 4.27 7.45 4.07
CA MET A 27 5.63 8.01 4.00
C MET A 27 6.65 7.07 4.64
N GLY A 28 7.85 7.05 4.09
CA GLY A 28 8.95 6.22 4.58
C GLY A 28 10.04 6.05 3.52
N GLU A 29 11.11 5.36 3.88
CA GLU A 29 12.18 5.03 2.95
C GLU A 29 11.66 4.07 1.87
N GLU A 30 11.91 4.40 0.60
CA GLU A 30 11.67 3.51 -0.55
C GLU A 30 10.21 3.07 -0.78
N VAL A 31 9.24 3.62 -0.04
CA VAL A 31 7.82 3.19 -0.11
C VAL A 31 7.13 3.54 -1.43
N ALA A 32 7.64 4.53 -2.16
CA ALA A 32 7.08 5.01 -3.43
C ALA A 32 7.66 4.22 -4.62
N GLU A 33 8.65 4.78 -5.32
CA GLU A 33 9.26 4.21 -6.55
C GLU A 33 9.75 2.76 -6.39
N TYR A 34 10.28 2.40 -5.22
CA TYR A 34 10.77 1.05 -4.98
C TYR A 34 9.69 0.09 -4.48
N ASN A 35 8.46 0.57 -4.26
CA ASN A 35 7.32 -0.20 -3.75
C ASN A 35 7.58 -0.80 -2.35
N GLY A 36 8.52 -0.24 -1.59
CA GLY A 36 8.98 -0.75 -0.31
C GLY A 36 9.81 -2.03 -0.39
N ALA A 37 10.61 -2.28 0.65
CA ALA A 37 11.51 -3.44 0.75
C ALA A 37 10.77 -4.79 0.59
N TYR A 38 9.54 -4.89 1.10
CA TYR A 38 8.72 -6.11 1.07
C TYR A 38 7.62 -6.12 0.01
N LYS A 39 7.53 -5.08 -0.84
CA LYS A 39 6.44 -4.91 -1.82
C LYS A 39 5.06 -4.75 -1.20
N ALA A 40 5.00 -4.14 -0.01
CA ALA A 40 3.75 -3.86 0.70
C ALA A 40 3.04 -2.58 0.20
N SER A 41 3.74 -1.72 -0.55
CA SER A 41 3.17 -0.51 -1.17
C SER A 41 3.15 -0.59 -2.69
N LYS A 42 3.12 -1.82 -3.24
CA LYS A 42 3.25 -2.04 -4.68
C LYS A 42 2.09 -1.42 -5.46
N GLY A 43 2.42 -0.51 -6.38
CA GLY A 43 1.46 0.19 -7.25
C GLY A 43 0.74 1.35 -6.58
N MET A 44 1.04 1.68 -5.32
CA MET A 44 0.36 2.79 -4.63
C MET A 44 0.74 4.17 -5.19
N LEU A 45 1.99 4.36 -5.61
CA LEU A 45 2.44 5.63 -6.21
C LEU A 45 1.76 5.94 -7.56
N ASP A 46 1.42 4.89 -8.31
CA ASP A 46 0.70 5.06 -9.58
C ASP A 46 -0.79 5.35 -9.36
N GLU A 47 -1.34 4.92 -8.21
CA GLU A 47 -2.76 5.03 -7.89
C GLU A 47 -3.12 6.35 -7.19
N PHE A 48 -2.28 6.79 -6.23
CA PHE A 48 -2.53 7.92 -5.32
C PHE A 48 -1.49 9.02 -5.49
#